data_AF-A0A2E2RCF4-F1
#
_entry.id   AF-A0A2E2RCF4-F1
#
_cell.length_a   1.000
_cell.length_b   1.000
_cell.length_c   1.000
_cell.angle_alpha   90.00
_cell.angle_beta   90.00
_cell.angle_gamma   90.00
#
_symmetry.space_group_name_H-M   'P 1'
#
loop_
_entity.id
_entity.type
_entity.pdbx_description
1 polymer ?
#
loop_
_entity_poly.entity_id
_entity_poly.type
_entity_poly.pdbx_seq_one_letter_code
_entity_poly.pdbx_strand_id
1 'polypeptide(L)'
;ALLCFNSTLKTPQNNKPNIVINPKIGPELLTGSTRLKSGTATKLILNIITTMAMVQSGKVIENLMVDLDPSNTKLRERAVRIVQQLTNADKEQTLKTLQKYKWNVKESINYLRNIKIT
;
A
#
# COMPACT_ATOMS: atom_id res chain seq x y z
N ALA A 1 2.36 -16.97 8.96
CA ALA A 1 3.83 -16.79 8.85
C ALA A 1 4.37 -16.26 10.18
N LEU A 2 5.62 -16.56 10.53
CA LEU A 2 6.31 -16.04 11.71
C LEU A 2 7.48 -15.15 11.28
N LEU A 3 7.51 -13.90 11.74
CA LEU A 3 8.67 -13.02 11.62
C LEU A 3 9.47 -13.09 12.92
N CYS A 4 10.75 -13.48 12.85
CA CYS A 4 11.63 -13.53 14.01
C CYS A 4 13.02 -13.03 13.65
N PHE A 5 13.79 -12.63 14.66
CA PHE A 5 15.19 -12.22 14.51
C PHE A 5 16.14 -13.10 15.34
N ASN A 6 15.59 -14.11 16.01
CA ASN A 6 16.35 -15.09 16.77
C ASN A 6 16.76 -16.25 15.85
N SER A 7 18.05 -16.35 15.54
CA SER A 7 18.62 -17.41 14.70
C SER A 7 18.58 -18.81 15.34
N THR A 8 18.38 -18.91 16.65
CA THR A 8 18.32 -20.19 17.38
C THR A 8 16.91 -20.57 17.80
N LEU A 9 15.89 -19.85 17.31
CA LEU A 9 14.50 -20.09 17.66
C LEU A 9 14.09 -21.53 17.30
N LYS A 10 13.78 -22.34 18.32
CA LYS A 10 13.14 -23.64 18.15
C LYS A 10 11.64 -23.42 17.99
N THR A 11 11.05 -23.97 16.93
CA THR A 11 9.59 -23.92 16.73
C THR A 11 8.94 -25.13 17.41
N PRO A 12 7.86 -24.93 18.18
CA PRO A 12 7.15 -26.06 18.78
C PRO A 12 6.55 -26.95 17.69
N GLN A 13 6.51 -28.25 17.96
CA GLN A 13 6.01 -29.24 16.99
C GLN A 13 4.50 -29.08 16.76
N ASN A 14 3.77 -28.73 17.82
CA ASN A 14 2.40 -28.24 17.74
C ASN A 14 2.44 -26.73 17.44
N ASN A 15 1.75 -26.30 16.38
CA ASN A 15 1.71 -24.91 15.90
C ASN A 15 2.99 -24.39 15.20
N LYS A 16 3.64 -25.24 14.38
CA LYS A 16 4.75 -24.81 13.53
C LYS A 16 4.26 -23.85 12.43
N PRO A 17 4.86 -22.66 12.27
CA PRO A 17 4.48 -21.73 11.21
C PRO A 17 4.84 -22.27 9.82
N ASN A 18 3.97 -22.06 8.83
CA ASN A 18 4.23 -22.49 7.44
C ASN A 18 5.38 -21.74 6.77
N ILE A 19 5.59 -20.49 7.14
CA ILE A 19 6.62 -19.61 6.60
C ILE A 19 7.31 -18.92 7.77
N VAL A 20 8.64 -18.94 7.79
CA VAL A 20 9.48 -18.22 8.75
C VAL A 20 10.29 -17.18 8.00
N ILE A 21 10.16 -15.92 8.39
CA ILE A 21 10.97 -14.80 7.88
C ILE A 21 11.98 -14.47 8.97
N ASN A 22 13.27 -14.71 8.69
CA ASN A 22 14.36 -14.50 9.65
C ASN A 22 15.51 -13.66 9.06
N PRO A 23 15.37 -12.32 9.05
CA PRO A 23 16.40 -11.44 8.52
C PRO A 23 17.64 -11.41 9.42
N LYS A 24 18.81 -11.70 8.86
CA LYS A 24 20.09 -11.64 9.57
C LYS A 24 20.60 -10.20 9.66
N ILE A 25 20.23 -9.50 10.72
CA ILE A 25 20.59 -8.08 10.94
C ILE A 25 21.78 -7.86 11.89
N GLY A 26 22.27 -8.93 12.54
CA GLY A 26 23.36 -8.87 13.51
C GLY A 26 23.00 -8.17 14.84
N PRO A 27 23.95 -8.04 15.77
CA PRO A 27 23.71 -7.44 17.09
C PRO A 27 23.35 -5.96 16.99
N GLU A 28 22.42 -5.49 17.81
CA GLU A 28 22.04 -4.07 17.85
C GLU A 28 23.21 -3.18 18.32
N LEU A 29 23.25 -1.93 17.83
CA LEU A 29 24.27 -0.95 18.24
C LEU A 29 24.23 -0.71 19.76
N LEU A 30 23.02 -0.52 20.30
CA LEU A 30 22.76 -0.55 21.72
C LEU A 30 22.26 -1.96 22.07
N THR A 31 23.06 -2.69 22.85
CA THR A 31 22.76 -4.08 23.23
C THR A 31 21.33 -4.23 23.74
N GLY A 32 20.55 -5.11 23.08
CA GLY A 32 19.16 -5.38 23.44
C GLY A 32 18.11 -4.38 22.94
N SER A 33 18.51 -3.23 22.37
CA SER A 33 17.57 -2.21 21.88
C SER A 33 17.00 -2.55 20.50
N THR A 34 16.14 -3.57 20.45
CA THR A 34 15.53 -4.10 19.21
C THR A 34 14.66 -3.10 18.46
N ARG A 35 14.25 -1.98 19.07
CA ARG A 35 13.57 -0.87 18.37
C ARG A 35 14.39 -0.27 17.21
N LEU A 36 15.70 -0.54 17.14
CA LEU A 36 16.62 -0.05 16.11
C LEU A 36 16.55 -0.90 14.84
N LYS A 37 17.50 -1.80 14.61
CA LYS A 37 17.57 -2.58 13.35
C LYS A 37 16.39 -3.54 13.23
N SER A 38 16.04 -4.24 14.31
CA SER A 38 14.94 -5.22 14.31
C SER A 38 13.59 -4.52 14.06
N GLY A 39 13.35 -3.38 14.70
CA GLY A 39 12.16 -2.55 14.50
C GLY A 39 12.07 -2.00 13.07
N THR A 40 13.19 -1.49 12.54
CA THR A 40 13.25 -1.00 11.16
C THR A 40 13.00 -2.12 10.15
N ALA A 41 13.64 -3.28 10.32
CA ALA A 41 13.41 -4.44 9.47
C ALA A 41 11.95 -4.92 9.52
N THR A 42 11.35 -4.94 10.71
CA THR A 42 9.94 -5.30 10.89
C THR A 42 9.03 -4.35 10.11
N LYS A 43 9.23 -3.03 10.23
CA LYS A 43 8.47 -2.03 9.47
C LYS A 43 8.58 -2.27 7.96
N LEU A 44 9.79 -2.46 7.45
CA LEU A 44 10.02 -2.67 6.02
C LEU A 44 9.32 -3.95 5.52
N ILE A 45 9.44 -5.05 6.25
CA ILE A 45 8.81 -6.33 5.89
C ILE A 45 7.29 -6.21 5.90
N LEU A 46 6.70 -5.61 6.94
CA LEU A 46 5.25 -5.41 7.01
C LEU A 46 4.76 -4.47 5.90
N ASN A 47 5.50 -3.41 5.60
CA ASN A 47 5.19 -2.52 4.49
C ASN A 47 5.21 -3.27 3.14
N ILE A 48 6.20 -4.14 2.90
CA ILE A 48 6.26 -4.96 1.68
C ILE A 48 5.04 -5.87 1.59
N ILE A 49 4.77 -6.66 2.63
CA ILE A 49 3.67 -7.64 2.65
C ILE A 49 2.33 -6.93 2.40
N THR A 50 2.05 -5.88 3.16
CA THR A 50 0.78 -5.15 3.05
C THR A 50 0.65 -4.42 1.72
N THR A 51 1.71 -3.77 1.23
CA THR A 51 1.68 -3.07 -0.06
C THR A 51 1.47 -4.07 -1.21
N MET A 52 2.19 -5.19 -1.23
CA MET A 52 2.01 -6.23 -2.25
C MET A 52 0.61 -6.82 -2.22
N ALA A 53 0.05 -7.09 -1.04
CA ALA A 53 -1.33 -7.57 -0.91
C ALA A 53 -2.35 -6.56 -1.47
N MET A 54 -2.15 -5.26 -1.20
CA MET A 54 -3.04 -4.21 -1.72
C MET A 54 -2.92 -4.05 -3.25
N VAL A 55 -1.71 -4.18 -3.81
CA VAL A 55 -1.49 -4.19 -5.27
C VAL A 55 -2.22 -5.39 -5.89
N GLN A 56 -2.04 -6.60 -5.36
CA GLN A 56 -2.72 -7.81 -5.87
C GLN A 56 -4.24 -7.74 -5.74
N SER A 57 -4.75 -7.00 -4.74
CA SER A 57 -6.19 -6.79 -4.54
C SER A 57 -6.78 -5.70 -5.45
N GLY A 58 -6.01 -5.16 -6.40
CA GLY A 58 -6.51 -4.17 -7.37
C GLY A 58 -6.81 -2.79 -6.78
N LYS A 59 -6.14 -2.42 -5.68
CA LYS A 59 -6.22 -1.10 -5.04
C LYS A 59 -5.19 -0.10 -5.58
N VAL A 60 -4.32 -0.58 -6.46
CA VAL A 60 -3.27 0.20 -7.14
C VAL A 60 -3.41 -0.05 -8.64
N ILE A 61 -3.32 1.02 -9.44
CA ILE A 61 -3.19 0.94 -10.90
C ILE A 61 -1.84 1.55 -11.25
N GLU A 62 -1.01 0.82 -11.98
CA GLU A 62 0.40 1.18 -12.19
C GLU A 62 1.11 1.38 -10.84
N ASN A 63 1.55 2.60 -10.54
CA ASN A 63 2.14 2.99 -9.25
C ASN A 63 1.23 3.96 -8.45
N LEU A 64 -0.04 4.10 -8.85
CA LEU A 64 -1.00 5.03 -8.26
C LEU A 64 -1.99 4.29 -7.36
N MET A 65 -2.07 4.71 -6.10
CA MET A 65 -3.04 4.21 -5.13
C MET A 65 -4.43 4.76 -5.46
N VAL A 66 -5.27 3.95 -6.11
CA VAL A 66 -6.60 4.35 -6.58
C VAL A 66 -7.71 4.14 -5.54
N ASP A 67 -7.43 3.37 -4.49
CA ASP A 67 -8.34 3.15 -3.35
C ASP A 67 -7.89 3.99 -2.14
N LEU A 68 -7.82 5.31 -2.34
CA LEU A 68 -7.54 6.26 -1.25
C LEU A 68 -8.83 6.90 -0.73
N ASP A 69 -8.83 7.29 0.54
CA ASP A 69 -9.88 8.10 1.15
C ASP A 69 -9.51 9.61 1.09
N PRO A 70 -10.20 10.45 0.27
CA PRO A 70 -9.89 11.87 0.10
C PRO A 70 -10.44 12.75 1.23
N SER A 71 -10.06 12.45 2.47
CA SER A 71 -10.57 13.09 3.70
C SER A 71 -10.09 14.52 3.96
N ASN A 72 -9.05 14.98 3.27
CA ASN A 72 -8.51 16.33 3.40
C ASN A 72 -8.14 16.93 2.04
N THR A 73 -7.86 18.24 2.02
CA THR A 73 -7.52 18.99 0.80
C THR A 73 -6.33 18.38 0.05
N LYS A 74 -5.26 17.99 0.74
CA LYS A 74 -4.10 17.31 0.14
C LYS A 74 -4.49 16.00 -0.56
N LEU A 75 -5.31 15.17 0.09
CA LEU A 75 -5.73 13.89 -0.49
C LEU A 75 -6.73 14.08 -1.64
N ARG A 76 -7.57 15.12 -1.60
CA ARG A 76 -8.44 15.52 -2.71
C ARG A 76 -7.64 15.98 -3.92
N GLU A 77 -6.63 16.81 -3.73
CA GLU A 77 -5.71 17.19 -4.81
C GLU A 77 -4.98 15.97 -5.38
N ARG A 78 -4.54 15.05 -4.52
CA ARG A 78 -3.93 13.79 -4.97
C ARG A 78 -4.90 12.96 -5.80
N ALA A 79 -6.16 12.85 -5.39
CA ALA A 79 -7.19 12.14 -6.16
C ALA A 79 -7.38 12.75 -7.55
N VAL A 80 -7.45 14.08 -7.66
CA VAL A 80 -7.51 14.79 -8.95
C VAL A 80 -6.31 14.45 -9.83
N ARG A 81 -5.09 14.56 -9.31
CA ARG A 81 -3.85 14.24 -10.06
C ARG A 81 -3.86 12.79 -10.57
N ILE A 82 -4.27 11.83 -9.74
CA ILE A 82 -4.34 10.41 -10.11
C ILE A 82 -5.32 10.19 -11.26
N VAL A 83 -6.53 10.75 -11.18
CA VAL A 83 -7.55 10.59 -12.23
C VAL A 83 -7.07 11.21 -13.54
N GLN A 84 -6.48 12.42 -13.50
CA GLN A 84 -5.95 13.07 -14.70
C GLN A 84 -4.83 12.25 -15.33
N GLN A 85 -3.90 11.73 -14.53
CA GLN A 85 -2.79 10.91 -15.04
C GLN A 85 -3.27 9.61 -15.70
N LEU A 86 -4.32 8.98 -15.17
CA LEU A 86 -4.82 7.69 -15.68
C LEU A 86 -5.85 7.80 -16.81
N THR A 87 -6.44 8.98 -17.01
CA THR A 87 -7.52 9.19 -17.99
C THR A 87 -7.20 10.27 -19.02
N ASN A 88 -6.18 11.10 -18.81
CA ASN A 88 -5.88 12.30 -19.61
C ASN A 88 -7.10 13.24 -19.74
N ALA A 89 -7.95 13.32 -18.71
CA ALA A 89 -9.05 14.27 -18.65
C ALA A 89 -8.56 15.65 -18.15
N ASP A 90 -9.22 16.72 -18.57
CA ASP A 90 -8.94 18.05 -18.05
C ASP A 90 -9.38 18.17 -16.57
N LYS A 91 -8.94 19.26 -15.92
CA LYS A 91 -9.15 19.46 -14.48
C LYS A 91 -10.63 19.66 -14.15
N GLU A 92 -11.38 20.35 -14.99
CA GLU A 92 -12.79 20.64 -14.76
C GLU A 92 -13.62 19.36 -14.88
N GLN A 93 -13.42 18.59 -15.95
CA GLN A 93 -14.07 17.29 -16.15
C GLN A 93 -13.75 16.32 -15.00
N THR A 94 -12.48 16.27 -14.57
CA THR A 94 -12.04 15.44 -13.45
C THR A 94 -12.73 15.81 -12.15
N LEU A 95 -12.79 17.11 -11.82
CA LEU A 95 -13.44 17.58 -10.60
C LEU A 95 -14.93 17.29 -10.59
N LYS A 96 -15.63 17.57 -11.70
CA LYS A 96 -17.07 17.26 -11.83
C LYS A 96 -17.33 15.76 -11.64
N THR A 97 -16.50 14.91 -12.25
CA THR A 97 -16.64 13.45 -12.13
C THR A 97 -16.38 12.98 -10.70
N LEU A 98 -15.27 13.41 -10.08
CA LEU A 98 -14.97 13.06 -8.69
C LEU A 98 -16.08 13.48 -7.74
N GLN A 99 -16.66 14.68 -7.90
CA GLN A 99 -17.79 15.13 -7.09
C GLN A 99 -19.04 14.27 -7.32
N LYS A 100 -19.37 13.96 -8.59
CA LYS A 100 -20.49 13.08 -8.97
C LYS A 100 -20.39 11.71 -8.30
N TYR A 101 -19.19 11.14 -8.25
CA TYR A 101 -18.92 9.83 -7.64
C TYR A 101 -18.50 9.91 -6.17
N LYS A 102 -18.84 11.00 -5.46
CA LYS A 102 -18.56 11.18 -4.02
C LYS A 102 -17.09 10.92 -3.65
N TRP A 103 -16.18 11.38 -4.50
CA TRP A 103 -14.73 11.21 -4.39
C TRP A 103 -14.21 9.77 -4.50
N ASN A 104 -15.01 8.83 -5.02
CA ASN A 104 -14.52 7.51 -5.39
C ASN A 104 -13.67 7.59 -6.67
N VAL A 105 -12.36 7.40 -6.51
CA VAL A 105 -11.38 7.53 -7.59
C VAL A 105 -11.52 6.40 -8.62
N LYS A 106 -11.75 5.16 -8.19
CA LYS A 106 -11.85 4.00 -9.08
C LYS A 106 -13.06 4.10 -10.01
N GLU A 107 -14.23 4.44 -9.46
CA GLU A 107 -15.45 4.67 -10.25
C GLU A 107 -15.29 5.84 -11.23
N SER A 108 -14.65 6.92 -10.78
CA SER A 108 -14.38 8.08 -11.63
C SER A 108 -13.48 7.74 -12.83
N ILE A 109 -12.44 6.93 -12.61
CA ILE A 109 -11.54 6.46 -13.69
C ILE A 109 -12.31 5.58 -14.67
N ASN A 110 -13.11 4.63 -14.18
CA ASN A 110 -13.89 3.72 -15.03
C ASN A 110 -14.86 4.51 -15.93
N TYR A 111 -15.58 5.48 -15.37
CA TYR A 111 -16.49 6.33 -16.12
C TYR A 111 -15.78 7.11 -17.24
N LEU A 112 -14.66 7.77 -16.92
CA LEU A 112 -13.93 8.59 -17.89
C LEU A 112 -13.25 7.76 -18.99
N ARG A 113 -12.79 6.54 -18.67
CA ARG A 113 -12.24 5.62 -19.68
C ARG A 113 -13.32 5.14 -20.65
N ASN A 114 -14.52 4.83 -20.16
CA ASN A 114 -15.61 4.36 -21.01
C ASN A 114 -16.07 5.44 -22.01
N ILE A 115 -16.08 6.71 -21.61
CA ILE A 115 -16.42 7.82 -22.51
C ILE A 115 -15.43 7.98 -23.66
N LYS A 116 -14.13 7.69 -23.45
CA LYS A 116 -13.12 7.84 -24.51
C LYS A 116 -13.11 6.72 -25.54
N ILE A 117 -13.76 5.58 -25.24
CA ILE A 117 -13.83 4.41 -26.13
C ILE A 117 -15.06 4.48 -27.03
N THR A 118 -16.05 5.33 -26.69
CA THR A 118 -17.25 5.59 -27.50
C THR A 118 -17.05 6.85 -28.32
#